data_AF-A0A841LC52-F1
#
_entry.id   AF-A0A841LC52-F1
#
_cell.length_a   1.000
_cell.length_b   1.000
_cell.length_c   1.000
_cell.angle_alpha   90.00
_cell.angle_beta   90.00
_cell.angle_gamma   90.00
#
_symmetry.space_group_name_H-M   'P 1'
#
loop_
_entity.id
_entity.type
_entity.pdbx_description
1 polymer ?
#
loop_
_entity_poly.entity_id
_entity_poly.type
_entity_poly.pdbx_seq_one_letter_code
_entity_poly.pdbx_strand_id
1 'polypeptide(L)'
;MRPLTSYPSGLPKEFMSMEQRMSGRALLAWRDGQRTEVSGFEANAMLIADPGGEARIERLAPEIATAFDIHAGQRLCDIGPGTPCLGNELRDACDLVALGGQPIPLEISLAPSGRALIIVRGIALPLAPAADTPPSLDLVQIIVNWRELLSRSASSRLKRELGAALQSLSRSRHTVADPFTNLDA
;
A
#
# COMPACT_ATOMS: atom_id res chain seq x y z
N MET A 1 -2.15 -30.41 -23.67
CA MET A 1 -2.55 -29.18 -22.96
C MET A 1 -2.87 -29.55 -21.52
N ARG A 2 -2.06 -29.11 -20.55
CA ARG A 2 -2.31 -29.32 -19.12
C ARG A 2 -3.13 -28.13 -18.59
N PRO A 3 -4.15 -28.31 -17.76
CA PRO A 3 -4.86 -27.20 -17.14
C PRO A 3 -4.01 -26.57 -16.04
N LEU A 4 -4.17 -25.26 -15.92
CA LEU A 4 -3.51 -24.40 -14.95
C LEU A 4 -3.82 -24.82 -13.52
N THR A 5 -2.77 -24.75 -12.72
CA THR A 5 -2.66 -24.92 -11.27
C THR A 5 -3.91 -24.44 -10.52
N SER A 6 -4.60 -25.38 -9.87
CA SER A 6 -5.59 -25.10 -8.84
C SER A 6 -4.92 -24.39 -7.65
N TYR A 7 -5.43 -23.22 -7.27
CA TYR A 7 -5.13 -22.60 -5.99
C TYR A 7 -5.48 -23.58 -4.86
N PRO A 8 -4.61 -23.79 -3.84
CA PRO A 8 -4.96 -24.62 -2.69
C PRO A 8 -5.98 -23.90 -1.81
N SER A 9 -7.26 -24.16 -2.05
CA SER A 9 -8.41 -23.76 -1.23
C SER A 9 -8.53 -24.65 0.02
N GLY A 10 -7.52 -24.62 0.90
CA GLY A 10 -7.44 -25.54 2.03
C GLY A 10 -6.85 -25.02 3.33
N LEU A 11 -6.52 -23.72 3.44
CA LEU A 11 -6.07 -23.18 4.73
C LEU A 11 -7.29 -22.87 5.62
N PRO A 12 -7.32 -23.36 6.88
CA PRO A 12 -8.36 -22.96 7.83
C PRO A 12 -8.40 -21.42 7.93
N LYS A 13 -9.60 -20.84 8.04
CA LYS A 13 -9.82 -19.36 8.08
C LYS A 13 -8.93 -18.64 9.11
N GLU A 14 -8.49 -19.37 10.12
CA GLU A 14 -7.63 -18.95 11.23
C GLU A 14 -6.19 -18.64 10.80
N PHE A 15 -5.73 -19.20 9.67
CA PHE A 15 -4.37 -19.02 9.14
C PHE A 15 -4.29 -18.08 7.92
N MET A 16 -5.42 -17.53 7.47
CA MET A 16 -5.40 -16.50 6.44
C MET A 16 -4.79 -15.21 7.00
N SER A 17 -3.82 -14.65 6.28
CA SER A 17 -3.27 -13.34 6.66
C SER A 17 -4.39 -12.31 6.77
N MET A 18 -4.26 -11.32 7.65
CA MET A 18 -5.28 -10.27 7.83
C MET A 18 -5.60 -9.59 6.48
N GLU A 19 -4.61 -9.46 5.61
CA GLU A 19 -4.72 -8.91 4.27
C GLU A 19 -5.61 -9.78 3.36
N GLN A 20 -5.42 -11.11 3.35
CA GLN A 20 -6.28 -12.02 2.60
C GLN A 20 -7.73 -12.01 3.10
N ARG A 21 -7.90 -11.83 4.42
CA ARG A 21 -9.24 -11.63 5.01
C ARG A 21 -9.87 -10.32 4.57
N MET A 22 -9.08 -9.25 4.41
CA MET A 22 -9.57 -7.96 3.91
C MET A 22 -10.02 -8.06 2.46
N SER A 23 -9.19 -8.57 1.56
CA SER A 23 -9.53 -8.76 0.14
C SER A 23 -10.76 -9.66 -0.03
N GLY A 24 -10.85 -10.75 0.75
CA GLY A 24 -12.00 -11.64 0.74
C GLY A 24 -13.30 -10.96 1.21
N ARG A 25 -13.24 -10.13 2.27
CA ARG A 25 -14.39 -9.36 2.75
C ARG A 25 -14.82 -8.29 1.74
N ALA A 26 -13.87 -7.58 1.16
CA ALA A 26 -14.12 -6.59 0.12
C ALA A 26 -14.78 -7.22 -1.11
N LEU A 27 -14.28 -8.37 -1.57
CA LEU A 27 -14.86 -9.11 -2.70
C LEU A 27 -16.31 -9.54 -2.43
N LEU A 28 -16.59 -10.07 -1.23
CA LEU A 28 -17.94 -10.47 -0.85
C LEU A 28 -18.87 -9.25 -0.81
N ALA A 29 -18.45 -8.17 -0.16
CA ALA A 29 -19.25 -6.95 -0.07
C ALA A 29 -19.51 -6.31 -1.44
N TRP A 30 -18.52 -6.34 -2.35
CA TRP A 30 -18.68 -5.89 -3.74
C TRP A 30 -19.71 -6.71 -4.51
N ARG A 31 -19.62 -8.04 -4.39
CA ARG A 31 -20.55 -8.95 -5.07
C ARG A 31 -21.97 -8.76 -4.54
N ASP A 32 -22.12 -8.67 -3.23
CA ASP A 32 -23.42 -8.54 -2.56
C ASP A 32 -24.02 -7.13 -2.78
N GLY A 33 -23.17 -6.10 -2.89
CA GLY A 33 -23.52 -4.72 -3.24
C GLY A 33 -23.70 -4.48 -4.75
N GLN A 34 -23.91 -5.52 -5.55
CA GLN A 34 -24.15 -5.42 -7.00
C GLN A 34 -23.10 -4.59 -7.75
N ARG A 35 -21.83 -4.75 -7.39
CA ARG A 35 -20.68 -4.07 -8.01
C ARG A 35 -20.67 -2.54 -7.81
N THR A 36 -21.27 -2.06 -6.75
CA THR A 36 -21.11 -0.66 -6.31
C THR A 36 -19.85 -0.49 -5.45
N GLU A 37 -19.50 0.76 -5.16
CA GLU A 37 -18.39 1.07 -4.25
C GLU A 37 -18.62 0.42 -2.88
N VAL A 38 -17.61 -0.28 -2.39
CA VAL A 38 -17.63 -0.98 -1.10
C VAL A 38 -17.27 0.00 0.02
N SER A 39 -18.18 0.17 0.98
CA SER A 39 -17.95 0.95 2.19
C SER A 39 -17.23 0.17 3.30
N GLY A 40 -16.66 0.87 4.28
CA GLY A 40 -15.94 0.30 5.41
C GLY A 40 -14.46 0.00 5.15
N PHE A 41 -13.92 0.43 4.01
CA PHE A 41 -12.51 0.31 3.62
C PHE A 41 -11.88 1.66 3.26
N GLU A 42 -12.46 2.77 3.72
CA GLU A 42 -12.11 4.13 3.30
C GLU A 42 -10.65 4.49 3.57
N ALA A 43 -10.08 3.98 4.67
CA ALA A 43 -8.66 4.17 5.03
C ALA A 43 -7.69 3.34 4.15
N ASN A 44 -8.23 2.42 3.35
CA ASN A 44 -7.50 1.41 2.59
C ASN A 44 -7.87 1.44 1.11
N ALA A 45 -8.71 2.38 0.68
CA ALA A 45 -9.27 2.41 -0.66
C ALA A 45 -8.70 3.57 -1.49
N MET A 46 -8.62 3.31 -2.78
CA MET A 46 -8.46 4.31 -3.82
C MET A 46 -9.47 4.05 -4.93
N LEU A 47 -9.91 5.11 -5.58
CA LEU A 47 -10.81 5.08 -6.72
C LEU A 47 -10.04 5.58 -7.94
N ILE A 48 -10.08 4.77 -8.99
CA ILE A 48 -9.39 5.03 -10.25
C ILE A 48 -10.41 5.11 -11.37
N ALA A 49 -10.35 6.21 -12.11
CA ALA A 49 -11.14 6.44 -13.31
C ALA A 49 -10.38 6.06 -14.57
N ASP A 50 -11.15 5.68 -15.59
CA ASP A 50 -10.65 5.33 -16.92
C ASP A 50 -9.55 4.25 -16.88
N PRO A 51 -9.85 3.07 -16.30
CA PRO A 51 -8.87 2.01 -16.08
C PRO A 51 -8.28 1.43 -17.36
N GLY A 52 -8.94 1.58 -18.51
CA GLY A 52 -8.43 1.13 -19.82
C GLY A 52 -7.78 2.25 -20.65
N GLY A 53 -7.71 3.46 -20.11
CA GLY A 53 -7.18 4.64 -20.78
C GLY A 53 -6.11 5.34 -19.94
N GLU A 54 -6.42 6.52 -19.41
CA GLU A 54 -5.45 7.32 -18.67
C GLU A 54 -5.13 6.82 -17.26
N ALA A 55 -6.00 5.99 -16.68
CA ALA A 55 -5.97 5.51 -15.30
C ALA A 55 -5.63 6.64 -14.30
N ARG A 56 -6.63 7.46 -13.99
CA ARG A 56 -6.49 8.64 -13.13
C ARG A 56 -7.04 8.37 -11.74
N ILE A 57 -6.31 8.79 -10.71
CA ILE A 57 -6.73 8.63 -9.32
C ILE A 57 -7.79 9.70 -9.01
N GLU A 58 -9.04 9.31 -8.85
CA GLU A 58 -10.13 10.21 -8.48
C GLU A 58 -10.07 10.55 -6.99
N ARG A 59 -9.90 9.51 -6.17
CA ARG A 59 -9.91 9.60 -4.71
C ARG A 59 -8.99 8.56 -4.12
N LEU A 60 -8.37 8.86 -2.98
CA LEU A 60 -7.57 7.89 -2.23
C LEU A 60 -7.56 8.23 -0.74
N ALA A 61 -7.34 7.20 0.08
CA ALA A 61 -7.10 7.37 1.50
C ALA A 61 -5.83 8.20 1.78
N PRO A 62 -5.85 9.13 2.76
CA PRO A 62 -4.66 9.92 3.15
C PRO A 62 -3.45 9.05 3.54
N GLU A 63 -3.70 7.88 4.13
CA GLU A 63 -2.67 6.93 4.55
C GLU A 63 -1.93 6.35 3.34
N ILE A 64 -2.65 6.05 2.26
CA ILE A 64 -2.08 5.57 0.99
C ILE A 64 -1.26 6.67 0.34
N ALA A 65 -1.81 7.89 0.29
CA ALA A 65 -1.11 9.05 -0.27
C ALA A 65 0.24 9.26 0.43
N THR A 66 0.25 9.19 1.76
CA THR A 66 1.45 9.37 2.56
C THR A 66 2.44 8.21 2.41
N ALA A 67 1.96 6.96 2.39
CA ALA A 67 2.83 5.78 2.36
C ALA A 67 3.55 5.60 1.02
N PHE A 68 2.90 5.94 -0.09
CA PHE A 68 3.39 5.67 -1.44
C PHE A 68 3.70 6.91 -2.26
N ASP A 69 3.50 8.12 -1.70
CA ASP A 69 3.74 9.40 -2.38
C ASP A 69 2.90 9.53 -3.66
N ILE A 70 1.59 9.35 -3.50
CA ILE A 70 0.61 9.36 -4.60
C ILE A 70 -0.48 10.38 -4.28
N HIS A 71 -1.02 11.06 -5.31
CA HIS A 71 -2.00 12.13 -5.13
C HIS A 71 -3.27 11.91 -5.96
N ALA A 72 -4.38 12.47 -5.48
CA ALA A 72 -5.61 12.59 -6.27
C ALA A 72 -5.36 13.48 -7.50
N GLY A 73 -6.03 13.18 -8.60
CA GLY A 73 -5.86 13.80 -9.91
C GLY A 73 -4.65 13.31 -10.71
N GLN A 74 -3.72 12.55 -10.09
CA GLN A 74 -2.53 12.03 -10.74
C GLN A 74 -2.87 10.85 -11.66
N ARG A 75 -2.15 10.73 -12.78
CA ARG A 75 -2.22 9.56 -13.66
C ARG A 75 -1.25 8.50 -13.16
N LEU A 76 -1.64 7.22 -13.26
CA LEU A 76 -0.74 6.13 -12.86
C LEU A 76 0.55 6.07 -13.68
N CYS A 77 0.59 6.65 -14.89
CA CYS A 77 1.79 6.80 -15.72
C CYS A 77 2.80 7.82 -15.21
N ASP A 78 2.37 8.78 -14.40
CA ASP A 78 3.21 9.87 -13.91
C ASP A 78 3.82 9.54 -12.54
N ILE A 79 3.47 8.40 -11.96
CA ILE A 79 4.04 7.91 -10.70
C ILE A 79 5.45 7.38 -10.98
N GLY A 80 6.45 8.25 -10.79
CA GLY A 80 7.84 8.01 -11.13
C GLY A 80 8.61 7.04 -10.20
N PRO A 81 9.86 6.71 -10.55
CA PRO A 81 10.68 5.69 -9.89
C PRO A 81 11.34 6.13 -8.55
N GLY A 82 10.99 7.29 -8.00
CA GLY A 82 11.69 7.91 -6.85
C GLY A 82 11.33 7.34 -5.46
N THR A 83 10.28 6.51 -5.37
CA THR A 83 9.63 6.05 -4.13
C THR A 83 9.24 4.56 -4.28
N PRO A 84 8.77 3.86 -3.23
CA PRO A 84 8.15 2.54 -3.43
C PRO A 84 6.93 2.70 -4.35
N CYS A 85 7.11 2.53 -5.66
CA CYS A 85 6.08 2.91 -6.64
C CYS A 85 5.09 1.77 -6.84
N LEU A 86 3.81 2.06 -6.56
CA LEU A 86 2.71 1.18 -6.91
C LEU A 86 2.22 1.38 -8.35
N GLY A 87 2.64 2.46 -9.03
CA GLY A 87 2.01 2.94 -10.26
C GLY A 87 1.91 1.92 -11.40
N ASN A 88 2.96 1.13 -11.64
CA ASN A 88 2.93 0.13 -12.71
C ASN A 88 2.00 -1.03 -12.37
N GLU A 89 2.12 -1.59 -11.17
CA GLU A 89 1.27 -2.71 -10.71
C GLU A 89 -0.22 -2.31 -10.63
N LEU A 90 -0.50 -1.07 -10.20
CA LEU A 90 -1.86 -0.54 -10.21
C LEU A 90 -2.38 -0.36 -11.65
N ARG A 91 -1.53 0.05 -12.58
CA ARG A 91 -1.91 0.18 -14.00
C ARG A 91 -2.20 -1.18 -14.60
N ASP A 92 -1.33 -2.15 -14.40
CA ASP A 92 -1.53 -3.51 -14.89
C ASP A 92 -2.83 -4.11 -14.34
N ALA A 93 -3.16 -3.85 -13.08
CA ALA A 93 -4.43 -4.28 -12.50
C ALA A 93 -5.62 -3.54 -13.11
N CYS A 94 -5.55 -2.23 -13.34
CA CYS A 94 -6.58 -1.47 -14.04
C CYS A 94 -6.81 -1.98 -15.47
N ASP A 95 -5.74 -2.24 -16.23
CA ASP A 95 -5.81 -2.77 -17.58
C ASP A 95 -6.50 -4.16 -17.58
N LEU A 96 -6.15 -5.03 -16.65
CA LEU A 96 -6.78 -6.34 -16.48
C LEU A 96 -8.26 -6.23 -16.09
N VAL A 97 -8.61 -5.27 -15.22
CA VAL A 97 -10.01 -5.00 -14.88
C VAL A 97 -10.78 -4.51 -16.11
N ALA A 98 -10.21 -3.59 -16.89
CA ALA A 98 -10.83 -3.06 -18.11
C ALA A 98 -11.04 -4.15 -19.17
N LEU A 99 -10.10 -5.08 -19.32
CA LEU A 99 -10.20 -6.19 -20.27
C LEU A 99 -11.21 -7.26 -19.86
N GLY A 100 -11.29 -7.59 -18.57
CA GLY A 100 -12.05 -8.75 -18.08
C GLY A 100 -13.35 -8.43 -17.35
N GLY A 101 -13.51 -7.21 -16.84
CA GLY A 101 -14.62 -6.82 -15.96
C GLY A 101 -14.71 -7.67 -14.68
N GLN A 102 -13.60 -8.29 -14.28
CA GLN A 102 -13.51 -9.15 -13.09
C GLN A 102 -12.63 -8.50 -12.01
N PRO A 103 -12.86 -8.82 -10.73
CA PRO A 103 -11.94 -8.46 -9.66
C PRO A 103 -10.53 -9.02 -9.87
N ILE A 104 -9.51 -8.19 -9.65
CA ILE A 104 -8.10 -8.55 -9.82
C ILE A 104 -7.40 -8.50 -8.45
N PRO A 105 -6.88 -9.63 -7.92
CA PRO A 105 -6.11 -9.63 -6.70
C PRO A 105 -4.75 -8.94 -6.91
N LEU A 106 -4.28 -8.24 -5.88
CA LEU A 106 -2.99 -7.55 -5.89
C LEU A 106 -2.07 -8.19 -4.85
N GLU A 107 -0.85 -8.55 -5.27
CA GLU A 107 0.25 -8.95 -4.38
C GLU A 107 1.56 -8.35 -4.88
N ILE A 108 2.02 -7.29 -4.22
CA ILE A 108 3.14 -6.46 -4.67
C ILE A 108 4.21 -6.45 -3.58
N SER A 109 5.47 -6.57 -3.99
CA SER A 109 6.63 -6.46 -3.10
C SER A 109 7.50 -5.28 -3.55
N LEU A 110 7.53 -4.22 -2.75
CA LEU A 110 8.30 -3.02 -3.03
C LEU A 110 9.56 -3.04 -2.17
N ALA A 111 10.73 -3.02 -2.82
CA ALA A 111 12.03 -3.00 -2.17
C ALA A 111 12.75 -1.66 -2.41
N PRO A 112 12.29 -0.54 -1.80
CA PRO A 112 12.97 0.73 -1.93
C PRO A 112 14.41 0.64 -1.42
N SER A 113 15.36 1.14 -2.22
CA SER A 113 16.80 1.05 -1.94
C SER A 113 17.13 1.53 -0.52
N GLY A 114 17.72 0.64 0.29
CA GLY A 114 18.18 0.95 1.65
C GLY A 114 17.06 1.14 2.70
N ARG A 115 15.81 0.77 2.38
CA ARG A 115 14.63 0.86 3.25
C ARG A 115 14.04 -0.53 3.57
N ALA A 116 12.94 -0.56 4.32
CA ALA A 116 12.18 -1.77 4.60
C ALA A 116 11.56 -2.35 3.31
N LEU A 117 11.40 -3.67 3.26
CA LEU A 117 10.60 -4.32 2.23
C LEU A 117 9.13 -4.04 2.54
N ILE A 118 8.39 -3.48 1.62
CA ILE A 118 6.95 -3.22 1.78
C ILE A 118 6.20 -4.30 1.00
N ILE A 119 5.38 -5.08 1.70
CA ILE A 119 4.45 -6.00 1.06
C ILE A 119 3.10 -5.32 1.01
N VAL A 120 2.54 -5.16 -0.19
CA VAL A 120 1.22 -4.62 -0.43
C VAL A 120 0.33 -5.74 -0.96
N ARG A 121 -0.84 -5.92 -0.36
CA ARG A 121 -1.83 -6.88 -0.80
C ARG A 121 -3.19 -6.21 -0.88
N GLY A 122 -3.99 -6.63 -1.85
CA GLY A 122 -5.27 -5.97 -2.06
C GLY A 122 -6.11 -6.65 -3.12
N ILE A 123 -7.10 -5.91 -3.58
CA ILE A 123 -7.98 -6.30 -4.67
C ILE A 123 -8.47 -5.06 -5.41
N ALA A 124 -8.45 -5.11 -6.74
CA ALA A 124 -9.07 -4.15 -7.63
C ALA A 124 -10.47 -4.66 -8.01
N LEU A 125 -11.48 -3.82 -7.85
CA LEU A 125 -12.89 -4.14 -8.01
C LEU A 125 -13.49 -3.25 -9.11
N PRO A 126 -13.97 -3.82 -10.23
CA PRO A 126 -14.68 -3.04 -11.24
C PRO A 126 -16.00 -2.55 -10.67
N LEU A 127 -16.28 -1.25 -10.77
CA LEU A 127 -17.56 -0.70 -10.38
C LEU A 127 -18.52 -0.68 -11.57
N ALA A 128 -19.78 -0.99 -11.33
CA ALA A 128 -20.81 -0.73 -12.30
C ALA A 128 -20.97 0.80 -12.49
N PRO A 129 -21.20 1.28 -13.73
CA PRO A 129 -21.47 2.69 -13.96
C PRO A 129 -22.71 3.10 -13.15
N ALA A 130 -22.63 4.20 -12.40
CA ALA A 130 -23.82 4.72 -11.73
C ALA A 130 -24.80 5.23 -12.80
N ALA A 131 -26.10 5.21 -12.50
CA ALA A 131 -27.14 5.61 -13.45
C ALA A 131 -26.95 7.03 -14.02
N ASP A 132 -26.24 7.89 -13.28
CA ASP A 132 -25.94 9.29 -13.64
C ASP A 132 -24.50 9.52 -14.12
N THR A 133 -23.67 8.48 -14.23
CA THR A 133 -22.28 8.61 -14.71
C THR A 133 -22.27 8.49 -16.23
N PRO A 134 -21.59 9.39 -16.96
CA PRO A 134 -21.43 9.23 -18.39
C PRO A 134 -20.79 7.87 -18.69
N PRO A 135 -21.20 7.17 -19.77
CA PRO A 135 -20.73 5.83 -20.12
C PRO A 135 -19.22 5.74 -20.45
N SER A 136 -18.51 6.86 -20.38
CA SER A 136 -17.08 7.02 -20.68
C SER A 136 -16.17 6.93 -19.45
N LEU A 137 -16.71 6.79 -18.23
CA LEU A 137 -15.92 6.72 -17.00
C LEU A 137 -16.19 5.41 -16.27
N ASP A 138 -15.57 4.34 -16.77
CA ASP A 138 -15.43 3.12 -15.98
C ASP A 138 -14.60 3.42 -14.73
N LEU A 139 -15.04 2.91 -13.59
CA LEU A 139 -14.41 3.14 -12.30
C LEU A 139 -13.92 1.82 -11.71
N VAL A 140 -12.78 1.89 -11.04
CA VAL A 140 -12.21 0.77 -10.28
C VAL A 140 -11.94 1.23 -8.86
N GLN A 141 -12.49 0.51 -7.91
CA GLN A 141 -12.12 0.66 -6.51
C GLN A 141 -11.01 -0.34 -6.18
N ILE A 142 -9.87 0.17 -5.75
CA ILE A 142 -8.74 -0.65 -5.32
C ILE A 142 -8.64 -0.56 -3.79
N ILE A 143 -8.74 -1.69 -3.12
CA ILE A 143 -8.60 -1.81 -1.66
C ILE A 143 -7.29 -2.51 -1.36
N VAL A 144 -6.41 -1.84 -0.64
CA VAL A 144 -5.05 -2.32 -0.33
C VAL A 144 -4.76 -2.25 1.16
N ASN A 145 -3.94 -3.19 1.61
CA ASN A 145 -3.30 -3.18 2.91
C ASN A 145 -1.80 -3.42 2.70
N TRP A 146 -0.97 -2.80 3.52
CA TRP A 146 0.47 -2.96 3.40
C TRP A 146 1.14 -3.14 4.76
N ARG A 147 2.29 -3.79 4.73
CA ARG A 147 3.14 -3.98 5.91
C ARG A 147 4.58 -3.74 5.54
N GLU A 148 5.26 -2.98 6.39
CA GLU A 148 6.70 -2.80 6.32
C GLU A 148 7.38 -3.95 7.06
N LEU A 149 8.16 -4.72 6.31
CA LEU A 149 9.06 -5.72 6.84
C LEU A 149 10.46 -5.12 6.92
N LEU A 150 10.92 -4.88 8.15
CA LEU A 150 12.32 -4.53 8.38
C LEU A 150 13.19 -5.69 7.89
N SER A 151 13.93 -5.45 6.80
CA SER A 151 14.98 -6.37 6.37
C SER A 151 16.05 -6.46 7.48
N ARG A 152 16.78 -7.59 7.57
CA ARG A 152 17.91 -7.73 8.53
C ARG A 152 18.89 -6.56 8.43
N SER A 153 19.10 -6.04 7.23
CA SER A 153 19.92 -4.88 6.93
C SER A 153 19.33 -3.58 7.50
N ALA A 154 18.02 -3.35 7.35
CA ALA A 154 17.32 -2.20 7.93
C ALA A 154 17.33 -2.25 9.47
N SER A 155 17.09 -3.41 10.08
CA SER A 155 17.23 -3.59 11.53
C SER A 155 18.66 -3.32 12.01
N SER A 156 19.67 -3.76 11.26
CA SER A 156 21.09 -3.54 11.62
C SER A 156 21.52 -2.08 11.44
N ARG A 157 20.94 -1.37 10.47
CA ARG A 157 21.11 0.08 10.29
C ARG A 157 20.45 0.84 11.42
N LEU A 158 19.20 0.53 11.74
CA LEU A 158 18.46 1.14 12.86
C LEU A 158 19.20 0.93 14.19
N LYS A 159 19.69 -0.28 14.46
CA LYS A 159 20.52 -0.56 15.66
C LYS A 159 21.78 0.30 15.71
N ARG A 160 22.44 0.54 14.57
CA ARG A 160 23.62 1.42 14.51
C ARG A 160 23.25 2.88 14.73
N GLU A 161 22.20 3.38 14.09
CA GLU A 161 21.73 4.76 14.25
C GLU A 161 21.28 5.03 15.71
N LEU A 162 20.54 4.09 16.30
CA LEU A 162 20.14 4.15 17.71
C LEU A 162 21.36 4.11 18.65
N GLY A 163 22.33 3.24 18.39
CA GLY A 163 23.57 3.16 19.15
C GLY A 163 24.37 4.47 19.08
N ALA A 164 24.47 5.08 17.90
CA ALA A 164 25.14 6.36 17.71
C ALA A 164 24.42 7.51 18.42
N ALA A 165 23.08 7.56 18.37
CA ALA A 165 22.28 8.57 19.06
C ALA A 165 22.34 8.44 20.60
N LEU A 166 22.35 7.21 21.13
CA LEU A 166 22.53 6.98 22.57
C LEU A 166 23.94 7.35 23.02
N GLN A 167 24.97 7.06 22.21
CA GLN A 167 26.34 7.45 22.49
C GLN A 167 26.51 8.98 22.47
N SER A 168 25.90 9.70 21.52
CA SER A 168 25.95 11.16 21.50
C SER A 168 25.27 11.76 22.74
N LEU A 169 24.10 11.26 23.14
CA LEU A 169 23.41 11.69 24.36
C LEU A 169 24.20 11.39 25.64
N SER A 170 24.87 10.24 25.71
CA SER A 170 25.73 9.88 26.86
C SER A 170 26.96 10.80 26.96
N ARG A 171 27.57 11.16 25.81
CA ARG A 171 28.69 12.10 25.77
C ARG A 171 28.26 13.51 26.15
N SER A 172 27.09 13.96 25.71
CA SER A 172 26.52 15.26 26.09
C SER A 172 26.20 15.35 27.59
N ARG A 173 25.86 14.24 28.26
CA ARG A 173 25.69 14.22 29.74
C ARG A 173 27.01 14.28 30.51
N HIS A 174 28.13 13.90 29.91
CA HIS A 174 29.45 14.01 30.54
C HIS A 174 30.13 15.38 30.33
N THR A 175 29.48 16.30 29.60
CA THR A 175 29.90 17.71 29.46
C THR A 175 29.13 18.68 30.36
N VAL A 176 28.39 18.19 31.36
CA VAL A 176 28.02 19.05 32.49
C VAL A 176 29.30 19.23 33.32
N ALA A 177 30.01 20.32 33.05
CA ALA A 177 31.13 20.77 33.87
C ALA A 177 30.69 20.77 35.34
N ASP A 178 31.49 20.15 36.20
CA ASP A 178 31.28 20.17 37.63
C ASP A 178 31.36 21.62 38.12
N PRO A 179 30.26 22.24 38.58
CA PRO A 179 30.24 23.65 38.96
C PRO A 179 31.06 23.95 40.22
N PHE A 180 31.69 22.93 40.84
CA PHE A 180 32.44 23.05 42.09
C PHE A 180 33.97 22.97 41.93
N THR A 181 34.51 23.00 40.71
CA THR A 181 35.98 22.91 40.51
C THR A 181 36.75 24.22 40.71
N ASN A 182 36.11 25.31 41.19
CA ASN A 182 36.79 26.56 41.53
C ASN A 182 36.39 27.03 42.93
N LEU A 183 36.98 26.39 43.95
CA LEU A 183 37.10 26.90 45.32
C LEU A 183 38.41 26.35 45.85
N ASP A 184 39.52 27.00 45.50
CA ASP A 184 40.77 27.11 46.30
C ASP A 184 41.92 27.62 45.40
N ALA A 185 42.08 28.94 45.34
CA ALA A 185 43.35 29.67 45.14
C ALA A 185 43.14 31.16 45.41
#